data_AF-A0A3P6UIF3-F1
#
_entry.id   AF-A0A3P6UIF3-F1
#
_cell.length_a   1.000
_cell.length_b   1.000
_cell.length_c   1.000
_cell.angle_alpha   90.00
_cell.angle_beta   90.00
_cell.angle_gamma   90.00
#
_symmetry.space_group_name_H-M   'P 1'
#
loop_
_entity.id
_entity.type
_entity.pdbx_description
1 polymer ?
#
loop_
_entity_poly.entity_id
_entity_poly.type
_entity_poly.pdbx_seq_one_letter_code
_entity_poly.pdbx_strand_id
1 'polypeptide(L)'
;MLVRTGTTEDEKHSIQQRITFLLMTHQPAKCVAKNEVKAIKELRTDNRIIIPPADDERSTVFMNREDYDKKAKALIDDRESYRQAQNSEAKAVSNQLKKLVAEFKR
;
A
#
# COMPACT_ATOMS: atom_id res chain seq x y z
N MET A 1 37.53 -33.45 -10.71
CA MET A 1 36.95 -33.05 -12.00
C MET A 1 35.47 -32.78 -11.78
N LEU A 2 35.04 -31.51 -11.80
CA LEU A 2 33.61 -31.17 -11.76
C LEU A 2 33.07 -31.36 -13.18
N VAL A 3 32.30 -32.43 -13.39
CA VAL A 3 31.62 -32.68 -14.66
C VAL A 3 30.51 -31.64 -14.78
N ARG A 4 30.71 -30.69 -15.70
CA ARG A 4 29.68 -29.72 -16.07
C ARG A 4 28.76 -30.42 -17.07
N THR A 5 27.73 -31.10 -16.58
CA THR A 5 26.68 -31.65 -17.45
C THR A 5 25.94 -30.47 -18.07
N GLY A 6 26.17 -30.20 -19.34
CA GLY A 6 25.39 -29.24 -20.10
C GLY A 6 23.98 -29.79 -20.28
N THR A 7 23.03 -29.30 -19.50
CA THR A 7 21.61 -29.58 -19.72
C THR A 7 21.17 -28.86 -21.00
N THR A 8 20.36 -29.53 -21.82
CA THR A 8 19.83 -28.93 -23.05
C THR A 8 18.87 -27.80 -22.71
N GLU A 9 18.70 -26.82 -23.62
CA GLU A 9 17.78 -25.70 -23.38
C GLU A 9 16.34 -26.18 -23.11
N ASP A 10 15.94 -27.28 -23.75
CA ASP A 10 14.64 -27.91 -23.53
C ASP A 10 14.47 -28.47 -22.10
N GLU A 11 15.52 -29.06 -21.53
CA GLU A 11 15.51 -29.54 -20.13
C GLU A 11 15.40 -28.38 -19.15
N LYS A 12 16.14 -27.29 -19.39
CA LYS A 12 16.06 -26.07 -18.57
C LYS A 12 14.67 -25.46 -18.65
N HIS A 13 14.10 -25.38 -19.85
CA HIS A 13 12.76 -24.84 -20.06
C HIS A 13 11.69 -25.71 -19.39
N SER A 14 11.81 -27.03 -19.49
CA SER A 14 10.91 -27.98 -18.83
C SER A 14 10.94 -27.83 -17.30
N ILE A 15 12.12 -27.69 -16.70
CA ILE A 15 12.27 -27.44 -15.26
C ILE A 15 11.66 -26.09 -14.86
N GLN A 16 11.91 -25.02 -15.63
CA GLN A 16 11.32 -23.70 -15.37
C GLN A 16 9.79 -23.72 -15.45
N GLN A 17 9.22 -24.35 -16.48
CA GLN A 17 7.76 -24.49 -16.61
C GLN A 17 7.18 -25.25 -15.41
N ARG A 18 7.83 -26.32 -14.98
CA ARG A 18 7.37 -27.12 -13.83
C ARG A 18 7.43 -26.37 -12.51
N ILE A 19 8.49 -25.60 -12.29
CA ILE A 19 8.62 -24.71 -11.11
C ILE A 19 7.56 -23.61 -11.18
N THR A 20 7.35 -22.99 -12.34
CA THR A 20 6.34 -21.93 -12.53
C THR A 20 4.94 -22.46 -12.27
N PHE A 21 4.62 -23.64 -12.81
CA PHE A 21 3.36 -24.33 -12.56
C PHE A 21 3.17 -24.63 -11.06
N LEU A 22 4.21 -25.10 -10.37
CA LEU A 22 4.14 -25.36 -8.93
C LEU A 22 3.93 -24.07 -8.12
N LEU A 23 4.61 -22.98 -8.47
CA LEU A 23 4.42 -21.67 -7.83
C LEU A 23 3.03 -21.09 -8.09
N MET A 24 2.50 -21.27 -9.30
CA MET A 24 1.14 -20.81 -9.67
C MET A 24 0.04 -21.64 -9.01
N THR A 25 0.27 -22.94 -8.80
CA THR A 25 -0.69 -23.83 -8.13
C THR A 25 -0.61 -23.74 -6.61
N HIS A 26 0.54 -23.30 -6.07
CA HIS A 26 0.70 -23.09 -4.66
C HIS A 26 -0.11 -21.87 -4.20
N GLN A 27 -1.28 -22.13 -3.61
CA GLN A 27 -2.03 -21.11 -2.89
C GLN A 27 -1.19 -20.63 -1.71
N PRO A 28 -0.85 -19.32 -1.61
CA PRO A 28 -0.18 -18.80 -0.44
C PRO A 28 -0.98 -19.18 0.79
N ALA A 29 -0.37 -19.92 1.72
CA ALA A 29 -1.02 -20.25 2.97
C ALA A 29 -1.45 -18.95 3.65
N LYS A 30 -2.69 -18.90 4.16
CA LYS A 30 -3.10 -17.77 5.01
C LYS A 30 -2.26 -17.83 6.27
N CYS A 31 -1.21 -17.02 6.34
CA CYS A 31 -0.30 -16.93 7.49
C CYS A 31 -0.95 -16.30 8.73
N VAL A 32 -2.16 -15.76 8.59
CA VAL A 32 -2.89 -15.05 9.64
C VAL A 32 -4.01 -15.94 10.18
N ALA A 33 -4.01 -16.16 11.48
CA ALA A 33 -4.99 -16.98 12.16
C ALA A 33 -6.39 -16.32 12.14
N LYS A 34 -7.46 -17.12 12.27
CA LYS A 34 -8.85 -16.61 12.17
C LYS A 34 -9.17 -15.52 13.20
N ASN A 35 -8.63 -15.65 14.41
CA ASN A 35 -8.73 -14.67 15.49
C ASN A 35 -8.02 -13.35 15.12
N GLU A 36 -6.83 -13.43 14.53
CA GLU A 36 -6.08 -12.25 14.07
C GLU A 36 -6.81 -11.54 12.94
N VAL A 37 -7.39 -12.27 11.97
CA VAL A 37 -8.23 -11.67 10.93
C VAL A 37 -9.44 -10.94 11.53
N LYS A 38 -10.06 -11.50 12.58
CA LYS A 38 -11.17 -10.86 13.29
C LYS A 38 -10.71 -9.59 13.99
N ALA A 39 -9.60 -9.64 14.71
CA ALA A 39 -9.02 -8.48 15.39
C ALA A 39 -8.66 -7.36 14.40
N ILE A 40 -8.05 -7.69 13.25
CA ILE A 40 -7.74 -6.71 12.19
C ILE A 40 -9.01 -6.05 11.65
N LYS A 41 -10.10 -6.81 11.47
CA LYS A 41 -11.40 -6.26 11.04
C LYS A 41 -12.00 -5.33 12.09
N GLU A 42 -11.94 -5.71 13.36
CA GLU A 42 -12.41 -4.88 14.47
C GLU A 42 -11.62 -3.57 14.53
N LEU A 43 -10.29 -3.62 14.45
CA LEU A 43 -9.42 -2.45 14.39
C LEU A 43 -9.73 -1.53 13.20
N ARG A 44 -10.04 -2.09 12.03
CA ARG A 44 -10.45 -1.31 10.84
C ARG A 44 -11.81 -0.64 10.99
N THR A 45 -12.67 -1.15 11.86
CA THR A 45 -14.03 -0.62 12.07
C THR A 45 -14.07 0.37 13.23
N ASP A 46 -13.04 0.40 14.07
CA ASP A 46 -12.94 1.37 15.16
C ASP A 46 -12.68 2.78 14.61
N ASN A 47 -13.71 3.61 14.69
CA ASN A 47 -13.65 5.01 14.25
C ASN A 47 -12.69 5.88 15.07
N ARG A 48 -12.24 5.43 16.25
CA ARG A 48 -11.29 6.17 17.10
C ARG A 48 -9.84 6.00 16.64
N ILE A 49 -9.58 5.05 15.75
CA ILE A 49 -8.22 4.70 15.33
C ILE A 49 -8.04 5.10 13.87
N ILE A 50 -6.92 5.76 13.58
CA ILE A 50 -6.46 6.04 12.21
C ILE A 50 -5.29 5.10 11.93
N ILE A 51 -5.39 4.39 10.81
CA ILE A 51 -4.34 3.53 10.28
C ILE A 51 -3.81 4.21 9.01
N PRO A 52 -2.79 5.08 9.12
CA PRO A 52 -2.20 5.71 7.95
C PRO A 52 -1.46 4.67 7.10
N PRO A 53 -1.33 4.89 5.78
CA PRO A 53 -0.38 4.16 4.97
C PRO A 53 1.01 4.39 5.57
N ALA A 54 1.69 3.32 5.98
CA ALA A 54 3.05 3.41 6.48
C ALA A 54 4.02 3.36 5.30
N ASP A 55 5.06 4.17 5.35
CA ASP A 55 6.14 4.16 4.35
C ASP A 55 6.97 2.86 4.42
N ASP A 56 6.97 2.20 5.59
CA ASP A 56 7.60 0.90 5.79
C ASP A 56 6.63 -0.24 5.48
N GLU A 57 6.99 -1.05 4.46
CA GLU A 57 6.18 -2.16 3.92
C GLU A 57 5.72 -3.22 4.94
N ARG A 58 6.27 -3.21 6.16
CA ARG A 58 5.99 -4.22 7.20
C ARG A 58 5.49 -3.64 8.53
N SER A 59 5.37 -2.32 8.65
CA SER A 59 4.87 -1.68 9.87
C SER A 59 3.42 -1.23 9.67
N THR A 60 2.60 -1.39 10.71
CA THR A 60 1.27 -0.77 10.76
C THR A 60 1.27 0.21 11.91
N VAL A 61 1.15 1.50 11.58
CA VAL A 61 1.04 2.55 12.59
C VAL A 61 -0.43 2.68 12.98
N PHE A 62 -0.70 2.80 14.27
CA PHE A 62 -2.02 3.09 14.81
C PHE A 62 -1.95 4.42 15.56
N MET A 63 -2.85 5.35 15.21
CA MET A 63 -2.92 6.65 15.88
C MET A 63 -4.33 6.88 16.42
N ASN A 64 -4.42 7.53 17.58
CA ASN A 64 -5.69 8.07 18.04
C ASN A 64 -6.16 9.15 17.06
N ARG A 65 -7.40 9.05 16.62
CA ARG A 65 -8.00 9.95 15.65
C ARG A 65 -8.02 11.39 16.11
N GLU A 66 -8.42 11.64 17.36
CA GLU A 66 -8.50 13.01 17.87
C GLU A 66 -7.14 13.69 17.89
N ASP A 67 -6.10 12.96 18.28
CA ASP A 67 -4.74 13.49 18.35
C ASP A 67 -4.14 13.67 16.96
N TYR A 68 -4.45 12.76 16.03
CA TYR A 68 -4.09 12.90 14.62
C TYR A 68 -4.73 14.16 14.02
N ASP A 69 -6.03 14.35 14.20
CA ASP A 69 -6.76 15.50 13.66
C ASP A 69 -6.24 16.83 14.25
N LYS A 70 -5.92 16.85 15.55
CA LYS A 70 -5.30 18.02 16.20
C LYS A 70 -3.94 18.34 15.59
N LYS A 71 -3.07 17.34 15.42
CA LYS A 71 -1.74 17.52 14.84
C LYS A 71 -1.81 17.93 13.37
N ALA A 72 -2.68 17.30 12.58
CA ALA A 72 -2.86 17.63 11.18
C ALA A 72 -3.32 19.08 10.99
N LYS A 73 -4.26 19.55 11.83
CA LYS A 73 -4.67 20.96 11.82
C LYS A 73 -3.53 21.88 12.21
N ALA A 74 -2.82 21.58 13.29
CA ALA A 74 -1.67 22.39 13.72
C ALA A 74 -0.58 22.52 12.64
N LEU A 75 -0.35 21.45 11.87
CA LEU A 75 0.61 21.46 10.76
C LEU A 75 0.13 22.34 9.59
N ILE A 76 -1.16 22.31 9.24
CA ILE A 76 -1.71 23.10 8.13
C ILE A 76 -1.85 24.58 8.52
N ASP A 77 -2.14 24.85 9.79
CA ASP A 77 -2.27 26.21 10.32
C ASP A 77 -0.91 26.91 10.53
N ASP A 78 0.20 26.18 10.38
CA ASP A 78 1.54 26.75 10.45
C ASP A 78 1.78 27.72 9.28
N ARG A 79 1.79 29.02 9.61
CA ARG A 79 1.99 30.11 8.65
C ARG A 79 3.45 30.35 8.30
N GLU A 80 4.39 29.75 9.04
CA GLU A 80 5.81 29.82 8.69
C GLU A 80 6.12 28.91 7.50
N SER A 81 5.54 27.70 7.48
CA SER A 81 5.73 26.73 6.40
C SER A 81 4.70 26.86 5.28
N TYR A 82 3.45 27.23 5.57
CA TYR A 82 2.35 27.22 4.60
C TYR A 82 1.68 28.59 4.45
N ARG A 83 1.29 28.92 3.21
CA ARG A 83 0.49 30.11 2.89
C ARG A 83 -0.93 29.70 2.51
N GLN A 84 -1.92 30.43 3.02
CA GLN A 84 -3.30 30.26 2.60
C GLN A 84 -3.47 30.59 1.11
N ALA A 85 -3.91 29.61 0.33
CA ALA A 85 -4.16 29.76 -1.10
C ALA A 85 -5.35 30.69 -1.37
N GLN A 86 -5.29 31.44 -2.47
CA GLN A 86 -6.44 32.21 -2.93
C GLN A 86 -7.50 31.28 -3.52
N ASN A 87 -8.78 31.67 -3.43
CA ASN A 87 -9.90 30.84 -3.90
C ASN A 87 -9.80 30.48 -5.39
N SER A 88 -9.24 31.36 -6.22
CA SER A 88 -9.01 31.11 -7.65
C SER A 88 -7.93 30.04 -7.88
N GLU A 89 -6.82 30.13 -7.16
CA GLU A 89 -5.70 29.18 -7.21
C GLU A 89 -6.14 27.79 -6.73
N ALA A 90 -6.83 27.73 -5.58
CA ALA A 90 -7.36 26.48 -5.04
C ALA A 90 -8.36 25.80 -6.00
N LYS A 91 -9.21 26.58 -6.67
CA LYS A 91 -10.13 26.07 -7.71
C LYS A 91 -9.39 25.54 -8.93
N ALA A 92 -8.35 26.25 -9.39
CA ALA A 92 -7.55 25.82 -10.53
C ALA A 92 -6.88 24.46 -10.24
N VAL A 93 -6.23 24.33 -9.09
CA VAL A 93 -5.59 23.06 -8.66
C VAL A 93 -6.62 21.95 -8.49
N SER A 94 -7.77 22.23 -7.86
CA SER A 94 -8.85 21.24 -7.70
C SER A 94 -9.37 20.72 -9.04
N ASN A 95 -9.54 21.60 -10.03
CA ASN A 95 -10.00 21.22 -11.36
C ASN A 95 -8.95 20.38 -12.10
N GLN A 96 -7.67 20.73 -11.99
CA GLN A 96 -6.57 19.92 -12.54
C GLN A 96 -6.53 18.52 -11.90
N LEU A 97 -6.65 18.44 -10.57
CA LEU A 97 -6.68 17.17 -9.85
C LEU A 97 -7.85 16.29 -10.28
N LYS A 98 -9.06 16.87 -10.40
CA LYS A 98 -10.25 16.15 -10.88
C LYS A 98 -10.06 15.59 -12.28
N LYS A 99 -9.42 16.36 -13.17
CA LYS A 99 -9.09 15.91 -14.53
C LYS A 99 -8.13 14.72 -14.49
N LEU A 100 -7.05 14.82 -13.73
CA LEU A 100 -6.06 13.74 -13.59
C LEU A 100 -6.69 12.45 -13.03
N VAL A 101 -7.50 12.57 -11.97
CA VAL A 101 -8.21 11.43 -11.38
C VAL A 101 -9.18 10.77 -12.37
N ALA A 102 -9.85 11.56 -13.23
CA ALA A 102 -10.71 11.03 -14.28
C ALA A 102 -9.93 10.29 -15.38
N GLU A 103 -8.70 10.71 -15.67
CA GLU A 103 -7.81 10.04 -16.61
C GLU A 103 -7.30 8.69 -16.07
N PHE A 104 -6.94 8.62 -14.78
CA PHE A 104 -6.50 7.38 -14.12
C PHE A 104 -7.62 6.35 -13.86
N LYS A 105 -8.89 6.77 -13.92
CA LYS A 105 -10.06 5.88 -13.76
C LYS A 105 -10.49 5.19 -15.06
N ARG A 106 -9.83 5.45 -16.19
CA ARG A 106 -10.03 4.75 -17.46
C ARG A 106 -9.25 3.44 -17.48
#